data_AF-A0A358PDX1-F1
#
_entry.id   AF-A0A358PDX1-F1
#
_cell.length_a   1.000
_cell.length_b   1.000
_cell.length_c   1.000
_cell.angle_alpha   90.00
_cell.angle_beta   90.00
_cell.angle_gamma   90.00
#
_symmetry.space_group_name_H-M   'P 1'
#
loop_
_entity.id
_entity.type
_entity.pdbx_description
1 polymer ?
#
loop_
_entity_poly.entity_id
_entity_poly.type
_entity_poly.pdbx_seq_one_letter_code
_entity_poly.pdbx_strand_id
1 'polypeptide(L)'
;MRMNDHDRRQDCRVIPFVRPVTNEDNVVTSSIAAVIAVTILHHEGESPEERLLEIIEASGEAEVLDIADVLEEFETLGNAPMPFDRPANDNQYLTRI
;
A
#
# COMPACT_ATOMS: atom_id res chain seq x y z
N MET A 1 -1.00 9.90 55.51
CA MET A 1 0.33 9.45 55.03
C MET A 1 0.18 9.17 53.53
N ARG A 2 0.63 10.09 52.66
CA ARG A 2 0.51 9.97 51.20
C ARG A 2 1.72 9.19 50.70
N MET A 3 1.50 8.01 50.13
CA MET A 3 2.53 7.26 49.41
C MET A 3 2.74 7.96 48.07
N ASN A 4 3.90 8.59 47.91
CA ASN A 4 4.29 9.19 46.64
C ASN A 4 4.75 8.07 45.71
N ASP A 5 4.15 7.98 44.53
CA ASP A 5 4.36 7.00 43.45
C ASP A 5 5.73 7.14 42.74
N HIS A 6 6.69 7.81 43.39
CA HIS A 6 7.92 8.29 42.78
C HIS A 6 9.11 7.33 42.87
N ASP A 7 8.93 6.12 43.38
CA ASP A 7 10.04 5.19 43.68
C ASP A 7 10.10 3.97 42.75
N ARG A 8 9.70 4.13 41.49
CA ARG A 8 9.97 3.16 40.43
C ARG A 8 11.12 3.69 39.58
N ARG A 9 12.34 3.56 40.09
CA ARG A 9 13.56 3.58 39.26
C ARG A 9 13.52 2.34 38.37
N GLN A 10 12.73 2.40 37.30
CA GLN A 10 12.84 1.46 36.20
C GLN A 10 14.18 1.78 35.54
N ASP A 11 15.15 0.88 35.69
CA ASP A 11 16.40 0.95 34.93
C ASP A 11 16.04 0.98 33.45
N CYS A 12 16.10 2.16 32.84
CA CYS A 12 15.81 2.36 31.43
C CYS A 12 16.83 1.58 30.61
N ARG A 13 16.47 0.37 30.18
CA ARG A 13 17.23 -0.36 29.16
C ARG A 13 16.97 0.30 27.81
N VAL A 14 17.89 1.17 27.41
CA VAL A 14 17.93 1.69 26.05
C VAL A 14 18.30 0.53 25.12
N ILE A 15 17.34 0.07 24.32
CA ILE A 15 17.62 -0.84 23.22
C ILE A 15 18.32 -0.01 22.14
N PRO A 16 19.59 -0.26 21.81
CA PRO A 16 20.26 0.49 20.77
C PRO A 16 19.53 0.27 19.45
N PHE A 17 19.11 1.35 18.81
CA PHE A 17 18.57 1.29 17.46
C PHE A 17 19.73 1.01 16.50
N VAL A 18 19.94 -0.27 16.18
CA VAL A 18 20.85 -0.66 15.10
C VAL A 18 20.13 -0.32 13.80
N ARG A 19 20.62 0.70 13.09
CA ARG A 19 20.11 1.02 11.75
C ARG A 19 20.27 -0.25 10.90
N PRO A 20 19.19 -0.77 10.29
CA PRO A 20 19.28 -1.89 9.36
C PRO A 20 20.35 -1.56 8.32
N VAL A 21 21.23 -2.52 8.05
CA VAL A 21 22.20 -2.39 6.96
C VAL A 21 21.38 -2.21 5.68
N THR A 22 21.42 -1.01 5.13
CA THR A 22 20.86 -0.72 3.80
C THR A 22 21.72 -1.49 2.80
N ASN A 23 21.30 -2.71 2.46
CA ASN A 23 21.73 -3.33 1.22
C ASN A 23 21.15 -2.48 0.09
N GLU A 24 22.00 -1.77 -0.64
CA GLU A 24 21.58 -0.78 -1.64
C GLU A 24 20.95 -1.41 -2.91
N ASP A 25 20.73 -2.73 -2.97
CA ASP A 25 20.45 -3.42 -4.24
C ASP A 25 19.17 -4.27 -4.31
N ASN A 26 18.11 -3.96 -3.55
CA ASN A 26 16.80 -4.59 -3.81
C ASN A 26 15.63 -3.61 -3.59
N VAL A 27 15.54 -2.59 -4.43
CA VAL A 27 14.30 -1.81 -4.57
C VAL A 27 13.31 -2.68 -5.35
N VAL A 28 12.37 -3.29 -4.65
CA VAL A 28 11.28 -4.06 -5.26
C VAL A 28 10.07 -3.15 -5.37
N THR A 29 9.68 -2.81 -6.59
CA THR A 29 8.41 -2.14 -6.86
C THR A 29 7.29 -3.18 -6.90
N SER A 30 6.20 -2.94 -6.16
CA SER A 30 5.00 -3.77 -6.17
C SER A 30 3.79 -2.90 -6.48
N SER A 31 2.92 -3.36 -7.38
CA SER A 31 1.65 -2.69 -7.70
C SER A 31 0.53 -3.27 -6.83
N ILE A 32 -0.32 -2.39 -6.29
CA ILE A 32 -1.44 -2.77 -5.43
C ILE A 32 -2.71 -2.13 -6.02
N ALA A 33 -3.67 -2.96 -6.41
CA ALA A 33 -5.02 -2.51 -6.76
C ALA A 33 -5.89 -2.51 -5.49
N ALA A 34 -6.51 -1.38 -5.17
CA ALA A 34 -7.38 -1.22 -4.00
C ALA A 34 -8.60 -0.36 -4.34
N VAL A 35 -9.74 -0.68 -3.72
CA VAL A 35 -10.94 0.17 -3.73
C VAL A 35 -10.98 0.95 -2.43
N ILE A 36 -11.00 2.29 -2.53
CA ILE A 36 -10.94 3.18 -1.38
C ILE A 36 -12.23 3.99 -1.31
N ALA A 37 -12.85 4.02 -0.13
CA ALA A 37 -13.95 4.92 0.16
C ALA A 37 -13.40 6.25 0.71
N VAL A 38 -13.81 7.37 0.13
CA VAL A 38 -13.35 8.71 0.52
C VAL A 38 -14.54 9.62 0.86
N THR A 39 -14.28 10.65 1.66
CA THR A 39 -15.24 11.72 1.94
C THR A 39 -14.62 13.03 1.52
N ILE A 40 -15.34 13.79 0.68
CA ILE A 40 -14.85 15.02 0.08
C ILE A 40 -15.68 16.19 0.59
N LEU A 41 -14.99 17.22 1.09
CA LEU A 41 -15.60 18.50 1.40
C LEU A 41 -15.60 19.35 0.12
N HIS A 42 -16.79 19.70 -0.37
CA HIS A 42 -16.98 20.48 -1.59
C HIS A 42 -18.08 21.53 -1.39
N HIS A 43 -18.13 22.52 -2.27
CA HIS A 43 -19.14 23.58 -2.18
C HIS A 43 -20.51 23.11 -2.69
N GLU A 44 -21.56 23.80 -2.27
CA GLU A 44 -22.91 23.53 -2.76
C GLU A 44 -23.00 23.86 -4.26
N GLY A 45 -23.33 22.86 -5.08
CA GLY A 45 -23.38 22.96 -6.55
C GLY A 45 -22.15 22.41 -7.28
N GLU A 46 -21.10 22.03 -6.57
CA GLU A 46 -19.91 21.36 -7.12
C GLU A 46 -20.09 19.84 -7.09
N SER A 47 -19.61 19.13 -8.12
CA SER A 47 -19.58 17.67 -8.10
C SER A 47 -18.46 17.17 -7.17
N PRO A 48 -18.74 16.25 -6.23
CA PRO A 48 -17.71 15.66 -5.37
C PRO A 48 -16.64 14.90 -6.18
N GLU A 49 -17.00 14.38 -7.36
CA GLU A 49 -16.09 13.69 -8.27
C GLU A 49 -15.11 14.67 -8.91
N GLU A 50 -15.60 15.76 -9.49
CA GLU A 50 -14.75 16.83 -10.07
C GLU A 50 -13.82 17.42 -9.00
N ARG A 51 -14.35 17.66 -7.79
CA ARG A 51 -13.54 18.19 -6.69
C ARG A 51 -12.43 17.23 -6.26
N LEU A 52 -12.71 15.93 -6.25
CA LEU A 52 -11.68 14.92 -5.96
C LEU A 52 -10.59 14.91 -7.03
N LEU A 53 -10.95 15.01 -8.30
CA LEU A 53 -9.99 15.08 -9.41
C LEU A 53 -9.06 16.30 -9.27
N GLU A 54 -9.63 17.48 -9.02
CA GLU A 54 -8.84 18.70 -8.79
C GLU A 54 -7.85 18.56 -7.62
N ILE A 55 -8.27 17.91 -6.52
CA ILE A 55 -7.41 17.68 -5.36
C ILE A 55 -6.23 16.78 -5.73
N ILE A 56 -6.47 15.72 -6.49
CA ILE A 56 -5.43 14.78 -6.94
C ILE A 56 -4.44 15.50 -7.88
N GLU A 57 -4.94 16.23 -8.88
CA GLU A 57 -4.12 16.97 -9.83
C GLU A 57 -3.28 18.06 -9.14
N ALA A 58 -3.89 18.81 -8.22
CA ALA A 58 -3.19 19.85 -7.46
C ALA A 58 -2.10 19.28 -6.53
N SER A 59 -2.26 18.03 -6.07
CA SER A 59 -1.25 17.35 -5.26
C SER A 59 0.01 17.01 -6.05
N GLY A 60 -0.12 16.68 -7.35
CA GLY A 60 0.98 16.22 -8.20
C GLY A 60 1.62 14.90 -7.75
N GLU A 61 1.02 14.21 -6.76
CA GLU A 61 1.52 12.94 -6.21
C GLU A 61 0.85 11.71 -6.83
N ALA A 62 -0.25 11.92 -7.55
CA ALA A 62 -1.00 10.86 -8.20
C ALA A 62 -1.54 11.32 -9.55
N GLU A 63 -1.69 10.36 -10.46
CA GLU A 63 -2.27 10.54 -11.79
C GLU A 63 -3.66 9.90 -11.82
N VAL A 64 -4.60 10.57 -12.48
CA VAL A 64 -5.93 10.02 -12.74
C VAL A 64 -5.91 9.40 -14.13
N LEU A 65 -6.17 8.10 -14.21
CA LEU A 65 -6.23 7.36 -15.46
C LEU A 65 -7.68 7.02 -15.78
N ASP A 66 -8.11 7.24 -17.04
CA ASP A 66 -9.40 6.75 -17.51
C ASP A 66 -9.34 5.23 -17.68
N ILE A 67 -10.36 4.54 -17.18
CA ILE A 67 -10.48 3.09 -17.25
C ILE A 67 -10.52 2.62 -18.70
N ALA A 68 -11.08 3.42 -19.61
CA ALA A 68 -11.09 3.10 -21.04
C ALA A 68 -9.67 2.98 -21.61
N ASP A 69 -8.78 3.91 -21.25
CA ASP A 69 -7.40 3.94 -21.73
C ASP A 69 -6.56 2.81 -21.10
N VAL A 70 -6.80 2.53 -19.81
CA VAL A 70 -6.10 1.46 -19.08
C VAL A 70 -6.49 0.08 -19.59
N LEU A 71 -7.77 -0.17 -19.87
CA LEU A 71 -8.21 -1.47 -20.36
C LEU A 71 -7.60 -1.82 -21.74
N GLU A 72 -7.43 -0.84 -22.62
CA GLU A 72 -6.76 -1.04 -23.91
C GLU A 72 -5.28 -1.47 -23.71
N GLU A 73 -4.57 -0.86 -22.75
CA GLU A 73 -3.19 -1.25 -22.41
C GLU A 73 -3.13 -2.66 -21.78
N PHE A 74 -4.08 -3.01 -20.90
CA PHE A 74 -4.15 -4.35 -20.31
C PHE A 74 -4.50 -5.45 -21.33
N GLU A 75 -5.34 -5.16 -22.33
CA GLU A 75 -5.63 -6.10 -23.43
C GLU A 75 -4.38 -6.40 -24.27
N THR A 76 -3.48 -5.41 -24.45
CA THR A 76 -2.20 -5.65 -25.14
C THR A 76 -1.24 -6.53 -24.33
N LEU A 77 -1.30 -6.47 -22.99
CA LEU A 77 -0.54 -7.35 -22.08
C LEU A 77 -1.12 -8.77 -22.00
N GLY A 78 -2.42 -8.94 -22.25
CA GLY A 78 -3.13 -10.24 -22.26
C GLY A 78 -2.72 -11.19 -23.38
N ASN A 79 -1.94 -10.73 -24.37
CA ASN A 79 -1.37 -11.57 -25.43
C ASN A 79 -0.04 -12.25 -25.04
N ALA A 80 0.47 -12.02 -23.83
CA ALA A 80 1.56 -12.85 -23.30
C ALA A 80 1.00 -14.24 -22.94
N PRO A 81 1.63 -15.35 -23.37
CA PRO A 81 1.20 -16.68 -22.96
C PRO A 81 1.33 -16.77 -21.43
N MET A 82 0.20 -16.79 -20.74
CA MET A 82 0.14 -17.07 -19.30
C MET A 82 0.78 -18.45 -19.07
N PRO A 83 1.88 -18.56 -18.30
CA PRO A 83 2.60 -19.84 -18.15
C PRO A 83 1.87 -20.85 -17.24
N PHE A 84 0.64 -20.54 -16.80
CA PHE A 84 -0.08 -21.32 -15.81
C PHE A 84 -1.43 -21.80 -16.35
N ASP A 85 -1.39 -22.81 -17.21
CA ASP A 85 -2.59 -23.51 -17.73
C ASP A 85 -3.34 -24.34 -16.68
N ARG A 86 -2.86 -24.41 -15.43
CA ARG A 86 -3.42 -25.28 -14.41
C ARG A 86 -3.32 -24.65 -13.02
N PRO A 87 -4.37 -24.76 -12.19
CA PRO A 87 -4.27 -24.39 -10.78
C PRO A 87 -3.17 -25.22 -10.10
N ALA A 88 -2.16 -24.53 -9.54
CA ALA A 88 -1.10 -25.16 -8.76
C ALA A 88 -1.62 -25.48 -7.35
N ASN A 89 -1.64 -26.76 -6.99
CA ASN A 89 -1.93 -27.20 -5.63
C ASN A 89 -0.61 -27.43 -4.89
N ASP A 90 -0.15 -26.42 -4.14
CA ASP A 90 1.11 -26.46 -3.40
C ASP A 90 1.05 -27.24 -2.08
N ASN A 91 -0.12 -27.82 -1.74
CA ASN A 91 -0.29 -28.61 -0.51
C ASN A 91 0.54 -29.91 -0.51
N GLN A 92 1.19 -30.26 -1.62
CA GLN A 92 2.03 -31.45 -1.76
C GLN A 92 3.36 -31.34 -1.01
N TYR A 93 3.80 -30.14 -0.63
CA TYR A 93 5.06 -29.94 0.11
C TYR A 93 4.91 -29.97 1.64
N LEU A 94 3.68 -30.09 2.15
CA LEU A 94 3.38 -30.05 3.59
C LEU A 94 3.57 -31.40 4.33
N THR A 95 3.87 -32.50 3.64
CA THR A 95 3.96 -33.85 4.24
C THR A 95 5.39 -34.36 4.45
N ARG A 96 6.26 -33.52 5.02
CA ARG A 96 7.52 -34.01 5.62
C ARG A 96 7.83 -33.26 6.91
N ILE A 97 7.18 -33.69 7.99
CA ILE A 97 7.64 -33.53 9.37
C ILE A 97 7.56 -34.89 10.04
#